data_AF-A0A255RDA6-F1
#
_entry.id   AF-A0A255RDA6-F1
#
_cell.length_a   1.000
_cell.length_b   1.000
_cell.length_c   1.000
_cell.angle_alpha   90.00
_cell.angle_beta   90.00
_cell.angle_gamma   90.00
#
_symmetry.space_group_name_H-M   'P 1'
#
loop_
_entity.id
_entity.type
_entity.pdbx_description
1 polymer ?
#
loop_
_entity_poly.entity_id
_entity_poly.type
_entity_poly.pdbx_seq_one_letter_code
_entity_poly.pdbx_strand_id
1 'polypeptide(L)'
;MPPGIPFIVGNEAAERFSFYGMRAILMVFMTQYLLGSNGELATMSDEDAKFWMHIFVMAAYFTPVFGALLADWLLGKYRTILYLSVLYCLGHLALAVNETRLGLAVGLGLIAFGTGAIKPCVSAHVGDQFGKGNSHLLGKVFGWFYIAINLGSFLSSLLIPVLLDKYGSQVAFGVPGILMALATFLFWMGRNRFVHIPARGPEVFREAFTGEGLASLLRLTPLYLFVAVFWSLFDQSSSAWVLQAENMDRNVFGVELLSSQIQAANPFLILVMVPLFSYVVYPAIDKVFKLTPLRKVSIGMFITVTSFTVSALIEQAITAGGTPNISWQILAYVLLTAAEVMVSITCLEFSYTQSPNSMKSIVMSFYLLSVAFGNAITAFVNAVISNPDGTSKLEGALYYWFFTGLMLLAAVMFSIVASLYRGKEHIQESVSDPEAEAEGTAFNG
;
A
#
# COMPACT_ATOMS: atom_id res chain seq x y z
N MET A 1 -7.96 25.41 -12.27
CA MET A 1 -7.59 23.98 -12.16
C MET A 1 -6.94 23.55 -13.45
N PRO A 2 -5.77 22.88 -13.43
CA PRO A 2 -5.12 22.43 -14.66
C PRO A 2 -6.02 21.45 -15.44
N PRO A 3 -6.12 21.58 -16.78
CA PRO A 3 -7.05 20.77 -17.59
C PRO A 3 -6.68 19.29 -17.65
N GLY A 4 -5.44 18.92 -17.29
CA GLY A 4 -5.00 17.53 -17.19
C GLY A 4 -5.52 16.79 -15.97
N ILE A 5 -5.88 17.48 -14.88
CA ILE A 5 -6.21 16.85 -13.59
C ILE A 5 -7.34 15.81 -13.68
N PRO A 6 -8.48 16.09 -14.36
CA PRO A 6 -9.56 15.11 -14.44
C PRO A 6 -9.13 13.77 -15.05
N PHE A 7 -8.22 13.79 -16.04
CA PHE A 7 -7.69 12.57 -16.67
C PHE A 7 -6.78 11.78 -15.73
N ILE A 8 -6.00 12.47 -14.89
CA ILE A 8 -5.10 11.80 -13.95
C ILE A 8 -5.89 11.21 -12.77
N VAL A 9 -6.83 11.96 -12.19
CA VAL A 9 -7.66 11.48 -11.08
C VAL A 9 -8.58 10.34 -11.52
N GLY A 10 -9.18 10.44 -12.72
CA GLY A 10 -9.99 9.36 -13.28
C GLY A 10 -9.18 8.09 -13.56
N ASN A 11 -7.97 8.23 -14.10
CA ASN A 11 -7.04 7.12 -14.27
C ASN A 11 -6.69 6.47 -12.92
N GLU A 12 -6.40 7.27 -11.88
CA GLU A 12 -6.07 6.75 -10.56
C GLU A 12 -7.21 5.95 -9.95
N ALA A 13 -8.45 6.45 -10.01
CA ALA A 13 -9.61 5.74 -9.48
C ALA A 13 -9.78 4.35 -10.11
N ALA A 14 -9.66 4.28 -11.44
CA ALA A 14 -9.83 3.05 -12.19
C ALA A 14 -8.66 2.06 -12.01
N GLU A 15 -7.41 2.55 -11.98
CA GLU A 15 -6.25 1.71 -11.68
C GLU A 15 -6.33 1.15 -10.26
N ARG A 16 -6.74 1.95 -9.27
CA ARG A 16 -6.83 1.50 -7.87
C ARG A 16 -7.92 0.46 -7.71
N PHE A 17 -9.07 0.67 -8.34
CA PHE A 17 -10.11 -0.37 -8.43
C PHE A 17 -9.54 -1.66 -9.02
N SER A 18 -8.78 -1.58 -10.11
CA SER A 18 -8.19 -2.75 -10.76
C SER A 18 -7.22 -3.51 -9.85
N PHE A 19 -6.28 -2.78 -9.24
CA PHE A 19 -5.26 -3.35 -8.36
C PHE A 19 -5.86 -4.02 -7.13
N TYR A 20 -6.69 -3.29 -6.38
CA TYR A 20 -7.27 -3.79 -5.13
C TYR A 20 -8.30 -4.89 -5.38
N GLY A 21 -9.08 -4.79 -6.46
CA GLY A 21 -10.06 -5.81 -6.84
C GLY A 21 -9.40 -7.15 -7.15
N MET A 22 -8.38 -7.15 -7.99
CA MET A 22 -7.59 -8.35 -8.29
C MET A 22 -6.89 -8.90 -7.04
N ARG A 23 -6.26 -8.03 -6.24
CA ARG A 23 -5.58 -8.44 -5.01
C ARG A 23 -6.55 -9.07 -4.00
N ALA A 24 -7.78 -8.53 -3.88
CA ALA A 24 -8.75 -8.99 -2.89
C ALA A 24 -9.17 -10.45 -3.09
N ILE A 25 -9.22 -10.92 -4.33
CA ILE A 25 -9.60 -12.29 -4.66
C ILE A 25 -8.42 -13.24 -4.84
N LEU A 26 -7.19 -12.72 -4.91
CA LEU A 26 -6.02 -13.50 -5.30
C LEU A 26 -5.78 -14.69 -4.35
N MET A 27 -5.95 -14.47 -3.05
CA MET A 27 -5.82 -15.51 -2.02
C MET A 27 -6.81 -16.66 -2.24
N VAL A 28 -8.12 -16.34 -2.33
CA VAL A 28 -9.21 -17.30 -2.56
C VAL A 28 -9.06 -18.00 -3.91
N PHE A 29 -8.64 -17.27 -4.94
CA PHE A 29 -8.40 -17.85 -6.26
C PHE A 29 -7.34 -18.96 -6.20
N MET A 30 -6.21 -18.73 -5.53
CA MET A 30 -5.12 -19.71 -5.42
C MET A 30 -5.53 -20.97 -4.63
N THR A 31 -6.37 -20.83 -3.61
CA THR A 31 -6.77 -21.94 -2.74
C THR A 31 -8.03 -22.68 -3.19
N GLN A 32 -8.88 -22.08 -4.02
CA GLN A 32 -10.19 -22.67 -4.37
C GLN A 32 -10.48 -22.78 -5.88
N TYR A 33 -9.90 -21.92 -6.73
CA TYR A 33 -10.28 -21.84 -8.15
C TYR A 33 -9.16 -22.17 -9.14
N LEU A 34 -7.91 -22.31 -8.66
CA LEU A 34 -6.75 -22.50 -9.52
C LEU A 34 -6.81 -23.84 -10.30
N LEU A 35 -6.56 -23.80 -11.60
CA LEU A 35 -6.62 -24.97 -12.49
C LEU A 35 -5.24 -25.50 -12.89
N GLY A 36 -5.17 -26.80 -13.14
CA GLY A 36 -4.05 -27.49 -13.77
C GLY A 36 -4.09 -27.34 -15.30
N SER A 37 -3.01 -27.76 -15.98
CA SER A 37 -2.94 -27.75 -17.45
C SER A 37 -3.94 -28.69 -18.11
N ASN A 38 -4.47 -29.66 -17.37
CA ASN A 38 -5.52 -30.59 -17.77
C ASN A 38 -6.95 -30.06 -17.52
N GLY A 39 -7.10 -28.86 -16.92
CA GLY A 39 -8.40 -28.27 -16.59
C GLY A 39 -9.01 -28.76 -15.27
N GLU A 40 -8.33 -29.61 -14.50
CA GLU A 40 -8.75 -30.03 -13.16
C GLU A 40 -8.28 -29.02 -12.10
N LEU A 41 -8.92 -29.01 -10.93
CA LEU A 41 -8.49 -28.15 -9.81
C LEU A 41 -7.09 -28.55 -9.34
N ALA A 42 -6.19 -27.57 -9.30
CA ALA A 42 -4.79 -27.72 -8.88
C ALA A 42 -4.41 -26.64 -7.86
N THR A 43 -5.26 -26.50 -6.84
CA THR A 43 -5.17 -25.47 -5.79
C THR A 43 -3.87 -25.54 -5.00
N MET A 44 -3.54 -24.43 -4.34
CA MET A 44 -2.38 -24.32 -3.47
C MET A 44 -2.78 -24.57 -2.02
N SER A 45 -1.83 -25.04 -1.20
CA SER A 45 -1.99 -24.98 0.25
C SER A 45 -2.04 -23.52 0.71
N ASP A 46 -2.57 -23.30 1.91
CA ASP A 46 -2.62 -21.99 2.53
C ASP A 46 -1.24 -21.33 2.63
N GLU A 47 -0.21 -22.10 2.97
CA GLU A 47 1.18 -21.63 3.10
C GLU A 47 1.77 -21.23 1.75
N ASP A 48 1.55 -22.06 0.70
CA ASP A 48 2.04 -21.77 -0.66
C ASP A 48 1.35 -20.53 -1.23
N ALA A 49 0.03 -20.41 -1.02
CA ALA A 49 -0.74 -19.27 -1.47
C ALA A 49 -0.33 -17.98 -0.71
N LYS A 50 -0.14 -18.03 0.61
CA LYS A 50 0.43 -16.91 1.39
C LYS A 50 1.82 -16.54 0.85
N PHE A 51 2.69 -17.51 0.60
CA PHE A 51 4.02 -17.28 0.03
C PHE A 51 3.96 -16.51 -1.28
N TRP A 52 3.20 -17.00 -2.27
CA TRP A 52 3.09 -16.37 -3.59
C TRP A 52 2.40 -15.02 -3.56
N MET A 53 1.38 -14.84 -2.71
CA MET A 53 0.75 -13.55 -2.45
C MET A 53 1.79 -12.51 -1.99
N HIS A 54 2.61 -12.86 -1.00
CA HIS A 54 3.61 -11.95 -0.45
C HIS A 54 4.80 -11.74 -1.40
N ILE A 55 5.19 -12.72 -2.21
CA ILE A 55 6.17 -12.52 -3.29
C ILE A 55 5.65 -11.52 -4.34
N PHE A 56 4.37 -11.63 -4.72
CA PHE A 56 3.74 -10.67 -5.62
C PHE A 56 3.75 -9.25 -5.04
N VAL A 57 3.31 -9.09 -3.79
CA VAL A 57 3.31 -7.78 -3.12
C VAL A 57 4.74 -7.24 -2.99
N MET A 58 5.70 -8.08 -2.57
CA MET A 58 7.12 -7.71 -2.53
C MET A 58 7.60 -7.15 -3.88
N ALA A 59 7.33 -7.88 -4.97
CA ALA A 59 7.72 -7.44 -6.31
C ALA A 59 7.05 -6.11 -6.70
N ALA A 60 5.75 -5.96 -6.44
CA ALA A 60 4.98 -4.76 -6.77
C ALA A 60 5.43 -3.50 -5.99
N TYR A 61 6.05 -3.67 -4.81
CA TYR A 61 6.61 -2.58 -4.02
C TYR A 61 8.13 -2.41 -4.16
N PHE A 62 8.81 -3.36 -4.81
CA PHE A 62 10.23 -3.28 -5.18
C PHE A 62 10.44 -2.60 -6.54
N THR A 63 9.57 -2.89 -7.52
CA THR A 63 9.62 -2.32 -8.88
C THR A 63 9.43 -0.79 -9.01
N PRO A 64 8.84 -0.04 -8.05
CA PRO A 64 8.86 1.43 -8.06
C PRO A 64 10.24 2.05 -8.24
N VAL A 65 11.29 1.41 -7.71
CA VAL A 65 12.67 1.87 -7.90
C VAL A 65 13.00 1.94 -9.39
N PHE A 66 12.73 0.88 -10.16
CA PHE A 66 12.99 0.88 -11.60
C PHE A 66 12.11 1.88 -12.35
N GLY A 67 10.84 2.04 -11.95
CA GLY A 67 9.94 3.00 -12.57
C GLY A 67 10.39 4.45 -12.42
N ALA A 68 10.77 4.83 -11.20
CA ALA A 68 11.32 6.15 -10.92
C ALA A 68 12.60 6.39 -11.72
N LEU A 69 13.52 5.41 -11.75
CA LEU A 69 14.75 5.52 -12.54
C LEU A 69 14.45 5.66 -14.04
N LEU A 70 13.55 4.86 -14.58
CA LEU A 70 13.20 4.91 -16.00
C LEU A 70 12.55 6.25 -16.39
N ALA A 71 11.69 6.80 -15.54
CA ALA A 71 11.05 8.09 -15.74
C ALA A 71 12.03 9.26 -15.65
N ASP A 72 12.86 9.30 -14.61
CA ASP A 72 13.72 10.45 -14.35
C ASP A 72 15.01 10.44 -15.19
N TRP A 73 15.49 9.25 -15.60
CA TRP A 73 16.71 9.12 -16.39
C TRP A 73 16.47 9.14 -17.91
N LEU A 74 15.46 8.42 -18.43
CA LEU A 74 15.35 8.13 -19.87
C LEU A 74 14.06 8.64 -20.53
N LEU A 75 12.89 8.21 -20.05
CA LEU A 75 11.65 8.30 -20.83
C LEU A 75 10.79 9.53 -20.51
N GLY A 76 10.97 10.13 -19.33
CA GLY A 76 10.03 11.09 -18.76
C GLY A 76 8.78 10.40 -18.20
N LYS A 77 8.15 11.03 -17.18
CA LYS A 77 7.04 10.45 -16.40
C LYS A 77 5.86 9.99 -17.27
N TYR A 78 5.40 10.82 -18.22
CA TYR A 78 4.24 10.49 -19.06
C TYR A 78 4.43 9.20 -19.87
N ARG A 79 5.58 9.05 -20.55
CA ARG A 79 5.85 7.86 -21.38
C ARG A 79 6.05 6.62 -20.52
N THR A 80 6.74 6.75 -19.39
CA THR A 80 6.89 5.68 -18.41
C THR A 80 5.53 5.18 -17.92
N ILE A 81 4.64 6.10 -17.49
CA ILE A 81 3.28 5.75 -17.05
C ILE A 81 2.53 5.02 -18.18
N LEU A 82 2.52 5.56 -19.39
CA LEU A 82 1.75 4.99 -20.50
C LEU A 82 2.22 3.58 -20.88
N TYR A 83 3.52 3.37 -21.11
CA TYR A 83 4.02 2.06 -21.54
C TYR A 83 3.88 0.99 -20.47
N LEU A 84 4.11 1.34 -19.20
CA LEU A 84 3.93 0.40 -18.10
C LEU A 84 2.45 0.12 -17.82
N SER A 85 1.55 1.07 -18.11
CA SER A 85 0.10 0.83 -18.01
C SER A 85 -0.38 -0.16 -19.06
N VAL A 86 0.22 -0.16 -20.26
CA VAL A 86 -0.02 -1.20 -21.28
C VAL A 86 0.48 -2.57 -20.78
N LEU A 87 1.68 -2.63 -20.19
CA LEU A 87 2.19 -3.86 -19.57
C LEU A 87 1.25 -4.37 -18.47
N TYR A 88 0.71 -3.45 -17.67
CA TYR A 88 -0.25 -3.76 -16.62
C TYR A 88 -1.56 -4.35 -17.20
N CYS A 89 -2.10 -3.76 -18.28
CA CYS A 89 -3.26 -4.33 -18.99
C CYS A 89 -2.99 -5.75 -19.48
N LEU A 90 -1.80 -6.02 -20.03
CA LEU A 90 -1.41 -7.37 -20.47
C LEU A 90 -1.34 -8.37 -19.32
N GLY A 91 -0.90 -7.93 -18.13
CA GLY A 91 -0.90 -8.77 -16.94
C GLY A 91 -2.31 -9.17 -16.49
N HIS A 92 -3.27 -8.25 -16.51
CA HIS A 92 -4.67 -8.59 -16.24
C HIS A 92 -5.27 -9.50 -17.32
N LEU A 93 -4.94 -9.28 -18.60
CA LEU A 93 -5.38 -10.16 -19.68
C LEU A 93 -4.85 -11.58 -19.48
N ALA A 94 -3.59 -11.73 -19.06
CA ALA A 94 -3.00 -13.04 -18.77
C ALA A 94 -3.75 -13.76 -17.63
N LEU A 95 -4.10 -13.06 -16.55
CA LEU A 95 -4.90 -13.62 -15.45
C LEU A 95 -6.33 -14.00 -15.88
N ALA A 96 -6.95 -13.21 -16.77
CA ALA A 96 -8.31 -13.46 -17.22
C ALA A 96 -8.43 -14.62 -18.21
N VAL A 97 -7.39 -14.89 -19.01
CA VAL A 97 -7.40 -15.92 -20.07
C VAL A 97 -6.78 -17.23 -19.61
N ASN A 98 -5.90 -17.21 -18.61
CA ASN A 98 -5.17 -18.39 -18.16
C ASN A 98 -5.21 -18.55 -16.64
N GLU A 99 -6.03 -19.49 -16.19
CA GLU A 99 -6.28 -19.80 -14.77
C GLU A 99 -5.25 -20.77 -14.17
N THR A 100 -4.20 -21.13 -14.91
CA THR A 100 -3.16 -22.03 -14.44
C THR A 100 -2.08 -21.31 -13.64
N ARG A 101 -1.24 -22.07 -12.94
CA ARG A 101 -0.04 -21.55 -12.25
C ARG A 101 0.88 -20.72 -13.17
N LEU A 102 1.00 -21.10 -14.46
CA LEU A 102 1.78 -20.33 -15.42
C LEU A 102 1.09 -19.00 -15.76
N GLY A 103 -0.22 -19.01 -15.97
CA GLY A 103 -1.01 -17.81 -16.20
C GLY A 103 -0.93 -16.84 -15.03
N LEU A 104 -1.04 -17.37 -13.81
CA LEU A 104 -0.86 -16.64 -12.56
C LEU A 104 0.53 -16.00 -12.48
N ALA A 105 1.60 -16.77 -12.69
CA ALA A 105 2.97 -16.26 -12.60
C ALA A 105 3.26 -15.16 -13.64
N VAL A 106 2.83 -15.36 -14.89
CA VAL A 106 2.97 -14.35 -15.95
C VAL A 106 2.14 -13.11 -15.63
N GLY A 107 0.87 -13.29 -15.27
CA GLY A 107 -0.05 -12.20 -14.96
C GLY A 107 0.43 -11.36 -13.79
N LEU A 108 0.74 -11.98 -12.65
CA LEU A 108 1.25 -11.29 -11.47
C LEU A 108 2.62 -10.64 -11.71
N GLY A 109 3.51 -11.28 -12.49
CA GLY A 109 4.79 -10.70 -12.87
C GLY A 109 4.63 -9.41 -13.68
N LEU A 110 3.80 -9.45 -14.72
CA LEU A 110 3.50 -8.27 -15.55
C LEU A 110 2.81 -7.16 -14.75
N ILE A 111 1.86 -7.52 -13.88
CA ILE A 111 1.17 -6.57 -13.00
C ILE A 111 2.17 -5.93 -12.03
N ALA A 112 3.03 -6.71 -11.36
CA ALA A 112 4.00 -6.21 -10.40
C ALA A 112 4.98 -5.21 -11.03
N PHE A 113 5.46 -5.49 -12.25
CA PHE A 113 6.28 -4.54 -13.00
C PHE A 113 5.49 -3.31 -13.46
N GLY A 114 4.26 -3.49 -13.95
CA GLY A 114 3.39 -2.40 -14.39
C GLY A 114 3.03 -1.44 -13.24
N THR A 115 2.28 -1.93 -12.25
CA THR A 115 1.77 -1.08 -11.15
C THR A 115 2.90 -0.43 -10.35
N GLY A 116 3.92 -1.20 -9.94
CA GLY A 116 4.95 -0.68 -9.06
C GLY A 116 5.72 0.46 -9.72
N ALA A 117 6.07 0.33 -10.99
CA ALA A 117 6.81 1.36 -11.70
C ALA A 117 5.95 2.60 -12.06
N ILE A 118 4.61 2.49 -12.11
CA ILE A 118 3.68 3.63 -12.32
C ILE A 118 3.49 4.45 -11.04
N LYS A 119 3.41 3.81 -9.86
CA LYS A 119 3.11 4.44 -8.56
C LYS A 119 3.89 5.73 -8.26
N PRO A 120 5.25 5.74 -8.30
CA PRO A 120 6.01 6.96 -7.99
C PRO A 120 5.85 8.02 -9.09
N CYS A 121 5.59 7.61 -10.32
CA CYS A 121 5.50 8.49 -11.47
C CYS A 121 4.18 9.28 -11.50
N VAL A 122 3.04 8.65 -11.21
CA VAL A 122 1.70 9.31 -11.28
C VAL A 122 1.57 10.39 -10.23
N SER A 123 1.94 10.11 -8.98
CA SER A 123 1.87 11.08 -7.89
C SER A 123 2.74 12.31 -8.19
N ALA A 124 3.95 12.09 -8.71
CA ALA A 124 4.83 13.17 -9.15
C ALA A 124 4.25 13.92 -10.37
N HIS A 125 3.63 13.21 -11.32
CA HIS A 125 3.04 13.80 -12.51
C HIS A 125 1.82 14.69 -12.20
N VAL A 126 1.04 14.37 -11.16
CA VAL A 126 -0.01 15.25 -10.61
C VAL A 126 0.62 16.56 -10.13
N GLY A 127 1.67 16.48 -9.31
CA GLY A 127 2.36 17.65 -8.76
C GLY A 127 2.91 18.56 -9.85
N ASP A 128 3.46 17.99 -10.92
CA ASP A 128 4.01 18.71 -12.07
C ASP A 128 2.97 19.57 -12.83
N GLN A 129 1.67 19.33 -12.64
CA GLN A 129 0.62 20.14 -13.28
C GLN A 129 0.43 21.50 -12.60
N PHE A 130 1.09 21.72 -11.46
CA PHE A 130 0.96 22.93 -10.66
C PHE A 130 2.25 23.75 -10.68
N GLY A 131 2.11 25.04 -10.93
CA GLY A 131 3.14 26.07 -10.80
C GLY A 131 2.73 27.14 -9.78
N LYS A 132 3.45 28.26 -9.75
CA LYS A 132 3.21 29.34 -8.76
C LYS A 132 1.78 29.88 -8.80
N GLY A 133 1.18 30.03 -9.98
CA GLY A 133 -0.16 30.63 -10.14
C GLY A 133 -1.36 29.75 -9.75
N ASN A 134 -1.15 28.44 -9.52
CA ASN A 134 -2.24 27.51 -9.21
C ASN A 134 -1.93 26.57 -8.03
N SER A 135 -0.82 26.80 -7.32
CA SER A 135 -0.35 26.01 -6.17
C SER A 135 -1.38 25.89 -5.04
N HIS A 136 -2.20 26.91 -4.82
CA HIS A 136 -3.29 26.91 -3.83
C HIS A 136 -4.33 25.80 -4.07
N LEU A 137 -4.44 25.26 -5.28
CA LEU A 137 -5.35 24.15 -5.62
C LEU A 137 -4.76 22.77 -5.35
N LEU A 138 -3.45 22.67 -5.09
CA LEU A 138 -2.73 21.41 -4.99
C LEU A 138 -3.29 20.51 -3.88
N GLY A 139 -3.51 21.08 -2.68
CA GLY A 139 -4.09 20.35 -1.55
C GLY A 139 -5.49 19.81 -1.84
N LYS A 140 -6.32 20.58 -2.55
CA LYS A 140 -7.67 20.14 -2.96
C LYS A 140 -7.61 18.94 -3.91
N VAL A 141 -6.67 18.96 -4.86
CA VAL A 141 -6.52 17.88 -5.84
C VAL A 141 -5.94 16.61 -5.22
N PHE A 142 -4.97 16.73 -4.32
CA PHE A 142 -4.52 15.57 -3.54
C PHE A 142 -5.63 15.01 -2.65
N GLY A 143 -6.53 15.84 -2.12
CA GLY A 143 -7.73 15.38 -1.43
C GLY A 143 -8.64 14.53 -2.34
N TRP A 144 -8.88 14.95 -3.58
CA TRP A 144 -9.64 14.14 -4.55
C TRP A 144 -8.92 12.85 -4.94
N PHE A 145 -7.61 12.90 -5.13
CA PHE A 145 -6.77 11.73 -5.40
C PHE A 145 -6.89 10.70 -4.27
N TYR A 146 -6.86 11.17 -3.03
CA TYR A 146 -7.00 10.34 -1.83
C TYR A 146 -8.38 9.68 -1.73
N ILE A 147 -9.46 10.42 -2.02
CA ILE A 147 -10.82 9.86 -2.08
C ILE A 147 -10.91 8.81 -3.20
N ALA A 148 -10.34 9.09 -4.38
CA ALA A 148 -10.35 8.17 -5.51
C ALA A 148 -9.68 6.82 -5.18
N ILE A 149 -8.53 6.84 -4.49
CA ILE A 149 -7.83 5.63 -4.05
C ILE A 149 -8.71 4.78 -3.13
N ASN A 150 -9.21 5.38 -2.05
CA ASN A 150 -9.96 4.64 -1.02
C ASN A 150 -11.33 4.17 -1.55
N LEU A 151 -12.01 5.01 -2.33
CA LEU A 151 -13.28 4.62 -2.94
C LEU A 151 -13.10 3.49 -3.95
N GLY A 152 -12.07 3.57 -4.81
CA GLY A 152 -11.73 2.52 -5.76
C GLY A 152 -11.44 1.19 -5.04
N SER A 153 -10.61 1.24 -4.00
CA SER A 153 -10.29 0.09 -3.15
C SER A 153 -11.56 -0.51 -2.52
N PHE A 154 -12.36 0.31 -1.81
CA PHE A 154 -13.59 -0.11 -1.14
C PHE A 154 -14.58 -0.79 -2.09
N LEU A 155 -14.89 -0.16 -3.23
CA LEU A 155 -15.82 -0.71 -4.21
C LEU A 155 -15.31 -2.01 -4.84
N SER A 156 -14.01 -2.06 -5.15
CA SER A 156 -13.41 -3.25 -5.76
C SER A 156 -13.39 -4.45 -4.80
N SER A 157 -13.08 -4.23 -3.52
CA SER A 157 -13.06 -5.26 -2.48
C SER A 157 -14.46 -5.80 -2.16
N LEU A 158 -15.53 -5.06 -2.44
CA LEU A 158 -16.90 -5.55 -2.33
C LEU A 158 -17.39 -6.28 -3.58
N LEU A 159 -17.11 -5.72 -4.77
CA LEU A 159 -17.67 -6.20 -6.03
C LEU A 159 -16.93 -7.40 -6.62
N ILE A 160 -15.59 -7.37 -6.65
CA ILE A 160 -14.81 -8.41 -7.35
C ILE A 160 -14.95 -9.80 -6.70
N PRO A 161 -15.00 -9.96 -5.36
CA PRO A 161 -15.31 -11.26 -4.76
C PRO A 161 -16.67 -11.82 -5.19
N VAL A 162 -17.70 -10.97 -5.34
CA VAL A 162 -19.03 -11.41 -5.82
C VAL A 162 -18.96 -11.85 -7.28
N LEU A 163 -18.12 -11.22 -8.10
CA LEU A 163 -17.90 -11.65 -9.47
C LEU A 163 -17.19 -13.00 -9.54
N LEU A 164 -16.22 -13.25 -8.65
CA LEU A 164 -15.53 -14.54 -8.57
C LEU A 164 -16.51 -15.66 -8.21
N ASP A 165 -17.33 -15.44 -7.17
CA ASP A 165 -18.32 -16.41 -6.70
C ASP A 165 -19.38 -16.75 -7.76
N LYS A 166 -19.95 -15.73 -8.43
CA LYS A 166 -21.09 -15.92 -9.35
C LYS A 166 -20.72 -16.21 -10.80
N TYR A 167 -19.59 -15.71 -11.26
CA TYR A 167 -19.22 -15.71 -12.68
C TYR A 167 -17.84 -16.31 -12.96
N GLY A 168 -17.09 -16.70 -11.92
CA GLY A 168 -15.79 -17.33 -12.04
C GLY A 168 -14.61 -16.37 -12.23
N SER A 169 -13.42 -16.96 -12.22
CA SER A 169 -12.10 -16.30 -12.25
C SER A 169 -11.90 -15.42 -13.50
N GLN A 170 -12.33 -15.86 -14.68
CA GLN A 170 -12.16 -15.12 -15.94
C GLN A 170 -12.83 -13.76 -15.89
N VAL A 171 -14.06 -13.69 -15.38
CA VAL A 171 -14.81 -12.43 -15.23
C VAL A 171 -14.21 -11.60 -14.09
N ALA A 172 -13.88 -12.25 -12.97
CA ALA A 172 -13.36 -11.56 -11.79
C ALA A 172 -11.98 -10.92 -12.02
N PHE A 173 -11.12 -11.49 -12.86
CA PHE A 173 -9.86 -10.87 -13.31
C PHE A 173 -10.03 -9.98 -14.54
N GLY A 174 -10.98 -10.30 -15.41
CA GLY A 174 -11.26 -9.56 -16.65
C GLY A 174 -11.83 -8.16 -16.41
N VAL A 175 -12.76 -8.00 -15.45
CA VAL A 175 -13.36 -6.69 -15.11
C VAL A 175 -12.29 -5.68 -14.63
N PRO A 176 -11.41 -6.00 -13.67
CA PRO A 176 -10.22 -5.20 -13.38
C PRO A 176 -9.41 -4.85 -14.63
N GLY A 177 -9.11 -5.84 -15.48
CA GLY A 177 -8.35 -5.63 -16.72
C GLY A 177 -8.97 -4.62 -17.69
N ILE A 178 -10.29 -4.68 -17.89
CA ILE A 178 -11.03 -3.73 -18.72
C ILE A 178 -10.95 -2.33 -18.11
N LEU A 179 -11.14 -2.20 -16.79
CA LEU A 179 -11.04 -0.91 -16.11
C LEU A 179 -9.63 -0.34 -16.17
N MET A 180 -8.59 -1.16 -16.08
CA MET A 180 -7.20 -0.73 -16.27
C MET A 180 -6.93 -0.26 -17.71
N ALA A 181 -7.50 -0.93 -18.71
CA ALA A 181 -7.43 -0.50 -20.11
C ALA A 181 -8.14 0.84 -20.33
N LEU A 182 -9.31 1.03 -19.71
CA LEU A 182 -10.03 2.31 -19.71
C LEU A 182 -9.24 3.40 -19.00
N ALA A 183 -8.60 3.10 -17.86
CA ALA A 183 -7.72 4.02 -17.14
C ALA A 183 -6.58 4.51 -18.05
N THR A 184 -5.89 3.57 -18.69
CA THR A 184 -4.80 3.84 -19.63
C THR A 184 -5.27 4.70 -20.81
N PHE A 185 -6.44 4.39 -21.36
CA PHE A 185 -7.03 5.17 -22.45
C PHE A 185 -7.39 6.59 -22.03
N LEU A 186 -8.00 6.76 -20.86
CA LEU A 186 -8.31 8.08 -20.28
C LEU A 186 -7.04 8.90 -20.05
N PHE A 187 -5.98 8.28 -19.52
CA PHE A 187 -4.68 8.95 -19.35
C PHE A 187 -4.11 9.39 -20.71
N TRP A 188 -4.15 8.51 -21.72
CA TRP A 188 -3.70 8.83 -23.07
C TRP A 188 -4.51 9.97 -23.74
N MET A 189 -5.81 10.09 -23.47
CA MET A 189 -6.63 11.22 -23.94
C MET A 189 -6.13 12.57 -23.39
N GLY A 190 -5.58 12.58 -22.17
CA GLY A 190 -5.02 13.78 -21.54
C GLY A 190 -3.68 14.26 -22.11
N ARG A 191 -3.04 13.51 -23.02
CA ARG A 191 -1.67 13.76 -23.52
C ARG A 191 -1.41 15.17 -24.05
N ASN A 192 -2.40 15.82 -24.65
CA ASN A 192 -2.23 17.19 -25.19
C ASN A 192 -2.56 18.28 -24.14
N ARG A 193 -2.94 17.88 -22.92
CA ARG A 193 -3.33 18.76 -21.82
C ARG A 193 -2.33 18.72 -20.65
N PHE A 194 -1.44 17.73 -20.62
CA PHE A 194 -0.46 17.56 -19.55
C PHE A 194 0.76 18.47 -19.72
N VAL A 195 1.25 18.97 -18.59
CA VAL A 195 2.60 19.52 -18.49
C VAL A 195 3.60 18.36 -18.53
N HIS A 196 4.56 18.45 -19.45
CA HIS A 196 5.59 17.44 -19.64
C HIS A 196 6.92 17.97 -19.11
N ILE A 197 7.43 17.37 -18.03
CA ILE A 197 8.76 17.66 -17.51
C ILE A 197 9.76 16.71 -18.18
N PRO A 198 10.86 17.22 -18.77
CA PRO A 198 11.90 16.38 -19.36
C PRO A 198 12.62 15.54 -18.31
N ALA A 199 13.19 14.42 -18.74
CA ALA A 199 14.07 13.61 -17.90
C ALA A 199 15.28 14.44 -17.44
N ARG A 200 15.67 14.28 -16.17
CA ARG A 200 16.80 14.99 -15.55
C ARG A 200 18.15 14.33 -15.85
N GLY A 201 18.14 13.12 -16.40
CA GLY A 201 19.37 12.41 -16.76
C GLY A 201 20.14 11.87 -15.54
N PRO A 202 21.44 11.58 -15.68
CA PRO A 202 22.22 10.87 -14.66
C PRO A 202 22.48 11.69 -13.38
N GLU A 203 22.23 13.00 -13.38
CA GLU A 203 22.46 13.88 -12.24
C GLU A 203 21.62 13.48 -11.01
N VAL A 204 20.44 12.89 -11.23
CA VAL A 204 19.56 12.38 -10.16
C VAL A 204 20.28 11.37 -9.26
N PHE A 205 21.09 10.49 -9.83
CA PHE A 205 21.85 9.51 -9.05
C PHE A 205 22.95 10.17 -8.22
N ARG A 206 23.59 11.19 -8.79
CA ARG A 206 24.64 11.93 -8.10
C ARG A 206 24.06 12.68 -6.90
N GLU A 207 22.92 13.36 -7.07
CA GLU A 207 22.24 14.04 -5.95
C GLU A 207 21.77 13.06 -4.87
N ALA A 208 21.26 11.89 -5.27
CA ALA A 208 20.71 10.90 -4.35
C ALA A 208 21.77 10.19 -3.49
N PHE A 209 22.85 9.77 -4.13
CA PHE A 209 23.83 8.85 -3.55
C PHE A 209 25.13 9.55 -3.18
N THR A 210 25.15 10.89 -3.11
CA THR A 210 26.31 11.65 -2.61
C THR A 210 25.92 12.66 -1.53
N GLY A 211 26.90 13.05 -0.72
CA GLY A 211 26.78 14.13 0.25
C GLY A 211 25.61 13.98 1.23
N GLU A 212 24.76 15.00 1.27
CA GLU A 212 23.63 15.12 2.18
C GLU A 212 22.50 14.11 1.88
N GLY A 213 22.34 13.73 0.61
CA GLY A 213 21.28 12.82 0.21
C GLY A 213 21.49 11.40 0.74
N LEU A 214 22.69 10.86 0.51
CA LEU A 214 23.07 9.56 1.05
C LEU A 214 23.02 9.55 2.58
N ALA A 215 23.48 10.62 3.22
CA ALA A 215 23.43 10.74 4.68
C ALA A 215 21.99 10.73 5.22
N SER A 216 21.05 11.37 4.52
CA SER A 216 19.63 11.39 4.90
C SER A 216 19.00 10.00 4.74
N LEU A 217 19.28 9.31 3.63
CA LEU A 217 18.82 7.94 3.41
C LEU A 217 19.35 6.98 4.49
N LEU A 218 20.66 7.01 4.79
CA LEU A 218 21.27 6.15 5.80
C LEU A 218 20.71 6.39 7.21
N ARG A 219 20.32 7.62 7.54
CA ARG A 219 19.64 7.93 8.82
C ARG A 219 18.24 7.33 8.87
N LEU A 220 17.49 7.37 7.76
CA LEU A 220 16.13 6.84 7.71
C LEU A 220 16.08 5.31 7.63
N THR A 221 17.11 4.66 7.08
CA THR A 221 17.16 3.20 6.89
C THR A 221 16.81 2.40 8.16
N PRO A 222 17.41 2.66 9.35
CA PRO A 222 17.01 1.95 10.57
C PRO A 222 15.51 2.04 10.87
N LEU A 223 14.89 3.20 10.66
CA LEU A 223 13.45 3.38 10.87
C LEU A 223 12.65 2.52 9.89
N TYR A 224 13.05 2.51 8.61
CA TYR A 224 12.40 1.71 7.57
C TYR A 224 12.51 0.21 7.80
N LEU A 225 13.60 -0.29 8.38
CA LEU A 225 13.74 -1.71 8.72
C LEU A 225 12.72 -2.15 9.79
N PHE A 226 12.40 -1.29 10.76
CA PHE A 226 11.35 -1.58 11.74
C PHE A 226 9.96 -1.41 11.15
N VAL A 227 9.74 -0.40 10.31
CA VAL A 227 8.48 -0.21 9.58
C VAL A 227 8.21 -1.37 8.62
N ALA A 228 9.24 -2.03 8.09
CA ALA A 228 9.08 -3.26 7.31
C ALA A 228 8.41 -4.37 8.13
N VAL A 229 8.69 -4.50 9.43
CA VAL A 229 8.00 -5.46 10.30
C VAL A 229 6.51 -5.11 10.42
N PHE A 230 6.17 -3.81 10.53
CA PHE A 230 4.76 -3.39 10.48
C PHE A 230 4.08 -3.83 9.17
N TRP A 231 4.72 -3.62 8.02
CA TRP A 231 4.15 -4.05 6.73
C TRP A 231 4.03 -5.57 6.60
N SER A 232 4.96 -6.32 7.19
CA SER A 232 4.89 -7.79 7.26
C SER A 232 3.59 -8.26 7.92
N LEU A 233 3.12 -7.55 8.95
CA LEU A 233 1.84 -7.83 9.62
C LEU A 233 0.66 -7.22 8.87
N PHE A 234 0.74 -5.96 8.48
CA PHE A 234 -0.36 -5.26 7.83
C PHE A 234 -0.85 -5.97 6.56
N ASP A 235 0.07 -6.41 5.70
CA ASP A 235 -0.31 -7.03 4.43
C ASP A 235 -0.88 -8.45 4.58
N GLN A 236 -0.74 -9.08 5.75
CA GLN A 236 -1.41 -10.36 6.05
C GLN A 236 -2.93 -10.22 6.17
N SER A 237 -3.44 -8.99 6.32
CA SER A 237 -4.89 -8.70 6.23
C SER A 237 -5.48 -9.09 4.86
N SER A 238 -4.64 -9.21 3.81
CA SER A 238 -5.06 -9.64 2.48
C SER A 238 -4.78 -11.13 2.18
N SER A 239 -4.19 -11.86 3.12
CA SER A 239 -3.85 -13.28 2.98
C SER A 239 -4.37 -14.11 4.16
N ALA A 240 -3.61 -14.22 5.24
CA ALA A 240 -3.94 -15.04 6.42
C ALA A 240 -5.30 -14.67 7.02
N TRP A 241 -5.65 -13.38 7.07
CA TRP A 241 -6.94 -12.95 7.62
C TRP A 241 -8.12 -13.33 6.72
N VAL A 242 -7.91 -13.37 5.40
CA VAL A 242 -8.94 -13.84 4.45
C VAL A 242 -9.22 -15.32 4.70
N LEU A 243 -8.19 -16.13 4.87
CA LEU A 243 -8.33 -17.55 5.22
C LEU A 243 -8.98 -17.75 6.60
N GLN A 244 -8.57 -16.97 7.61
CA GLN A 244 -9.22 -17.01 8.92
C GLN A 244 -10.71 -16.71 8.81
N ALA A 245 -11.10 -15.72 8.00
CA ALA A 245 -12.50 -15.35 7.80
C ALA A 245 -13.34 -16.48 7.20
N GLU A 246 -12.75 -17.41 6.44
CA GLU A 246 -13.47 -18.59 5.89
C GLU A 246 -13.96 -19.54 6.98
N ASN A 247 -13.29 -19.54 8.13
CA ASN A 247 -13.62 -20.39 9.27
C ASN A 247 -14.43 -19.65 10.37
N MET A 248 -14.93 -18.45 10.06
CA MET A 248 -15.70 -17.61 10.99
C MET A 248 -17.20 -17.58 10.63
N ASP A 249 -18.03 -17.15 11.58
CA ASP A 249 -19.41 -16.75 11.26
C ASP A 249 -19.40 -15.39 10.57
N ARG A 250 -19.65 -15.42 9.25
CA ARG A 250 -19.64 -14.25 8.35
C ARG A 250 -21.01 -13.61 8.17
N ASN A 251 -22.00 -13.98 8.98
CA ASN A 251 -23.32 -13.38 8.91
C ASN A 251 -23.32 -11.99 9.56
N VAL A 252 -23.54 -10.96 8.74
CA VAL A 252 -23.61 -9.57 9.16
C VAL A 252 -24.98 -9.01 8.76
N PHE A 253 -25.79 -8.62 9.76
CA PHE A 253 -27.15 -8.11 9.56
C PHE A 253 -28.06 -9.02 8.70
N GLY A 254 -27.85 -10.34 8.73
CA GLY A 254 -28.64 -11.31 7.95
C GLY A 254 -28.11 -11.58 6.54
N VAL A 255 -26.98 -10.99 6.15
CA VAL A 255 -26.29 -11.25 4.89
C VAL A 255 -24.97 -11.97 5.17
N GLU A 256 -24.75 -13.11 4.52
CA GLU A 256 -23.47 -13.81 4.58
C GLU A 256 -22.45 -13.10 3.67
N LEU A 257 -21.37 -12.61 4.27
CA LEU A 257 -20.27 -11.98 3.54
C LEU A 257 -19.31 -13.04 3.01
N LEU A 258 -18.72 -12.79 1.83
CA LEU A 258 -17.59 -13.57 1.35
C LEU A 258 -16.33 -13.22 2.17
N SER A 259 -15.45 -14.19 2.40
CA SER A 259 -14.22 -14.00 3.18
C SER A 259 -13.38 -12.82 2.67
N SER A 260 -13.19 -12.70 1.35
CA SER A 260 -12.45 -11.59 0.74
C SER A 260 -13.07 -10.20 0.94
N GLN A 261 -14.39 -10.09 1.17
CA GLN A 261 -15.05 -8.80 1.31
C GLN A 261 -14.67 -8.06 2.60
N ILE A 262 -14.10 -8.75 3.59
CA ILE A 262 -13.62 -8.12 4.83
C ILE A 262 -12.53 -7.06 4.54
N GLN A 263 -11.79 -7.21 3.44
CA GLN A 263 -10.76 -6.24 3.01
C GLN A 263 -11.34 -4.85 2.72
N ALA A 264 -12.64 -4.74 2.43
CA ALA A 264 -13.30 -3.44 2.26
C ALA A 264 -13.33 -2.61 3.56
N ALA A 265 -13.15 -3.24 4.72
CA ALA A 265 -13.13 -2.52 6.00
C ALA A 265 -12.00 -1.48 6.06
N ASN A 266 -10.79 -1.83 5.62
CA ASN A 266 -9.62 -0.94 5.72
C ASN A 266 -9.79 0.41 4.98
N PRO A 267 -10.07 0.47 3.66
CA PRO A 267 -10.21 1.76 2.96
C PRO A 267 -11.37 2.60 3.47
N PHE A 268 -12.46 1.97 3.93
CA PHE A 268 -13.56 2.68 4.59
C PHE A 268 -13.11 3.28 5.93
N LEU A 269 -12.45 2.47 6.77
CA LEU A 269 -11.94 2.91 8.07
C LEU A 269 -10.92 4.02 7.91
N ILE A 270 -10.07 3.99 6.89
CA ILE A 270 -9.09 5.04 6.61
C ILE A 270 -9.76 6.41 6.39
N LEU A 271 -10.84 6.45 5.60
CA LEU A 271 -11.60 7.69 5.34
C LEU A 271 -12.20 8.29 6.63
N VAL A 272 -12.54 7.46 7.60
CA VAL A 272 -13.11 7.88 8.90
C VAL A 272 -12.00 8.19 9.93
N MET A 273 -10.99 7.35 9.99
CA MET A 273 -9.93 7.40 11.00
C MET A 273 -8.94 8.53 10.76
N VAL A 274 -8.59 8.87 9.51
CA VAL A 274 -7.64 9.96 9.28
C VAL A 274 -8.13 11.30 9.82
N PRO A 275 -9.38 11.73 9.55
CA PRO A 275 -9.96 12.91 10.19
C PRO A 275 -10.06 12.77 11.71
N LEU A 276 -10.54 11.62 12.22
CA LEU A 276 -10.67 11.37 13.66
C LEU A 276 -9.33 11.51 14.39
N PHE A 277 -8.27 10.93 13.83
CA PHE A 277 -6.94 10.99 14.42
C PHE A 277 -6.37 12.40 14.36
N SER A 278 -6.52 13.07 13.22
CA SER A 278 -5.99 14.42 13.01
C SER A 278 -6.66 15.47 13.92
N TYR A 279 -7.98 15.43 14.06
CA TYR A 279 -8.74 16.47 14.77
C TYR A 279 -9.07 16.13 16.23
N VAL A 280 -9.07 14.84 16.61
CA VAL A 280 -9.50 14.42 17.95
C VAL A 280 -8.40 13.66 18.68
N VAL A 281 -7.91 12.54 18.13
CA VAL A 281 -7.01 11.63 18.86
C VAL A 281 -5.63 12.25 19.08
N TYR A 282 -5.00 12.82 18.05
CA TYR A 282 -3.68 13.43 18.19
C TYR A 282 -3.70 14.63 19.13
N PRO A 283 -4.65 15.60 19.02
CA PRO A 283 -4.75 16.68 20.00
C PRO A 283 -5.04 16.19 21.42
N ALA A 284 -5.83 15.13 21.59
CA ALA A 284 -6.12 14.58 22.91
C ALA A 284 -4.89 13.91 23.56
N ILE A 285 -4.10 13.16 22.79
CA ILE A 285 -2.85 12.56 23.28
C ILE A 285 -1.82 13.65 23.58
N ASP A 286 -1.71 14.66 22.73
CA ASP A 286 -0.74 15.76 22.87
C ASP A 286 -0.96 16.58 24.16
N LYS A 287 -2.21 16.63 24.67
CA LYS A 287 -2.54 17.21 25.98
C LYS A 287 -1.92 16.44 27.16
N VAL A 288 -1.67 15.14 27.01
CA VAL A 288 -1.08 14.30 28.07
C VAL A 288 0.45 14.32 27.98
N PHE A 289 0.98 14.14 26.77
CA PHE A 289 2.42 14.23 26.50
C PHE A 289 2.67 14.67 25.07
N LYS A 290 3.76 15.41 24.85
CA LYS A 290 4.14 15.88 23.50
C LYS A 290 4.24 14.72 22.51
N LEU A 291 3.39 14.73 21.49
CA LEU A 291 3.25 13.64 20.53
C LEU A 291 4.14 13.87 19.29
N THR A 292 5.40 13.47 19.40
CA THR A 292 6.35 13.56 18.29
C THR A 292 6.03 12.54 17.18
N PRO A 293 6.46 12.76 15.92
CA PRO A 293 6.24 11.81 14.83
C PRO A 293 6.72 10.39 15.14
N LEU A 294 7.92 10.25 15.70
CA LEU A 294 8.46 8.93 16.08
C LEU A 294 7.69 8.28 17.24
N ARG A 295 7.12 9.07 18.16
CA ARG A 295 6.21 8.54 19.20
C ARG A 295 4.90 8.03 18.60
N LYS A 296 4.34 8.72 17.60
CA LYS A 296 3.16 8.20 16.87
C LYS A 296 3.46 6.86 16.23
N VAL A 297 4.57 6.73 15.50
CA VAL A 297 4.99 5.48 14.88
C VAL A 297 5.15 4.37 15.93
N SER A 298 5.83 4.66 17.04
CA SER A 298 6.00 3.69 18.16
C SER A 298 4.65 3.22 18.73
N ILE A 299 3.72 4.15 19.03
CA ILE A 299 2.39 3.79 19.53
C ILE A 299 1.63 2.93 18.52
N GLY A 300 1.66 3.29 17.22
CA GLY A 300 1.04 2.49 16.18
C GLY A 300 1.61 1.07 16.07
N MET A 301 2.92 0.91 16.25
CA MET A 301 3.55 -0.42 16.33
C MET A 301 3.01 -1.25 17.50
N PHE A 302 2.79 -0.66 18.69
CA PHE A 302 2.15 -1.36 19.82
C PHE A 302 0.65 -1.64 19.61
N ILE A 303 -0.08 -0.75 18.92
CA ILE A 303 -1.47 -1.02 18.54
C ILE A 303 -1.53 -2.21 17.57
N THR A 304 -0.56 -2.36 16.68
CA THR A 304 -0.44 -3.51 15.76
C THR A 304 -0.30 -4.83 16.53
N VAL A 305 0.48 -4.85 17.62
CA VAL A 305 0.57 -6.02 18.53
C VAL A 305 -0.80 -6.38 19.09
N THR A 306 -1.58 -5.37 19.51
CA THR A 306 -2.94 -5.59 20.04
C THR A 306 -3.87 -6.13 18.97
N SER A 307 -3.80 -5.59 17.74
CA SER A 307 -4.56 -6.10 16.60
C SER A 307 -4.28 -7.57 16.33
N PHE A 308 -3.02 -7.97 16.26
CA PHE A 308 -2.64 -9.36 16.00
C PHE A 308 -2.91 -10.30 17.17
N THR A 309 -2.91 -9.77 18.40
CA THR A 309 -3.40 -10.51 19.57
C THR A 309 -4.87 -10.86 19.40
N VAL A 310 -5.71 -9.94 18.91
CA VAL A 310 -7.13 -10.25 18.61
C VAL A 310 -7.22 -11.35 17.55
N SER A 311 -6.47 -11.26 16.45
CA SER A 311 -6.44 -12.31 15.42
C SER A 311 -5.96 -13.67 15.94
N ALA A 312 -4.98 -13.69 16.86
CA ALA A 312 -4.51 -14.91 17.49
C ALA A 312 -5.58 -15.56 18.39
N LEU A 313 -6.33 -14.75 19.13
CA LEU A 313 -7.44 -15.22 19.97
C LEU A 313 -8.61 -15.76 19.14
N ILE A 314 -8.91 -15.11 18.01
CA ILE A 314 -9.89 -15.61 17.02
C ILE A 314 -9.46 -17.01 16.56
N GLU A 315 -8.22 -17.16 16.13
CA GLU A 315 -7.70 -18.43 15.62
C GLU A 315 -7.71 -19.53 16.68
N GLN A 316 -7.41 -19.16 17.94
CA GLN A 316 -7.47 -20.09 19.06
C GLN A 316 -8.91 -20.60 19.30
N ALA A 317 -9.91 -19.71 19.19
CA ALA A 317 -11.31 -20.08 19.29
C ALA A 317 -11.75 -21.00 18.14
N ILE A 318 -11.29 -20.72 16.92
CA ILE A 318 -11.53 -21.57 15.73
C ILE A 318 -10.93 -22.96 15.94
N THR A 319 -9.66 -23.03 16.37
CA THR A 319 -8.95 -24.30 16.61
C THR A 319 -9.61 -25.12 17.73
N ALA A 320 -10.27 -24.45 18.69
CA ALA A 320 -11.05 -25.10 19.75
C ALA A 320 -12.44 -25.60 19.29
N GLY A 321 -12.77 -25.49 18.00
CA GLY A 321 -14.05 -25.91 17.41
C GLY A 321 -15.16 -24.85 17.46
N GLY A 322 -14.82 -23.60 17.78
CA GLY A 322 -15.76 -22.49 17.76
C GLY A 322 -15.86 -21.82 16.38
N THR A 323 -16.93 -21.05 16.16
CA THR A 323 -17.14 -20.22 14.96
C THR A 323 -17.32 -18.76 15.39
N PRO A 324 -16.24 -18.05 15.74
CA PRO A 324 -16.34 -16.68 16.22
C PRO A 324 -16.95 -15.77 15.15
N ASN A 325 -17.75 -14.79 15.57
CA ASN A 325 -18.38 -13.85 14.65
C ASN A 325 -17.33 -12.90 14.06
N ILE A 326 -17.52 -12.57 12.77
CA ILE A 326 -16.65 -11.68 11.99
C ILE A 326 -16.44 -10.30 12.62
N SER A 327 -17.32 -9.86 13.52
CA SER A 327 -17.15 -8.61 14.29
C SER A 327 -15.82 -8.53 15.05
N TRP A 328 -15.29 -9.65 15.53
CA TRP A 328 -13.97 -9.69 16.17
C TRP A 328 -12.85 -9.35 15.19
N GLN A 329 -12.97 -9.81 13.94
CA GLN A 329 -12.00 -9.46 12.90
C GLN A 329 -12.16 -8.00 12.46
N ILE A 330 -13.39 -7.46 12.44
CA ILE A 330 -13.62 -6.01 12.23
C ILE A 330 -12.92 -5.19 13.32
N LEU A 331 -12.98 -5.62 14.59
CA LEU A 331 -12.21 -4.98 15.68
C LEU A 331 -10.71 -5.02 15.42
N ALA A 332 -10.17 -6.15 14.95
CA ALA A 332 -8.78 -6.24 14.55
C ALA A 332 -8.45 -5.26 13.41
N TYR A 333 -9.31 -5.14 12.39
CA TYR A 333 -9.15 -4.12 11.33
C TYR A 333 -9.18 -2.68 11.87
N VAL A 334 -10.07 -2.36 12.81
CA VAL A 334 -10.11 -1.03 13.46
C VAL A 334 -8.78 -0.71 14.12
N LEU A 335 -8.21 -1.66 14.86
CA LEU A 335 -6.90 -1.49 15.50
C LEU A 335 -5.77 -1.40 14.48
N LEU A 336 -5.76 -2.26 13.46
CA LEU A 336 -4.75 -2.28 12.41
C LEU A 336 -4.76 -0.99 11.58
N THR A 337 -5.94 -0.48 11.23
CA THR A 337 -6.08 0.79 10.51
C THR A 337 -5.70 1.99 11.38
N ALA A 338 -6.03 1.98 12.68
CA ALA A 338 -5.53 2.98 13.62
C ALA A 338 -3.99 2.99 13.66
N ALA A 339 -3.37 1.81 13.71
CA ALA A 339 -1.93 1.67 13.63
C ALA A 339 -1.36 2.17 12.29
N GLU A 340 -2.01 1.86 11.17
CA GLU A 340 -1.62 2.33 9.82
C GLU A 340 -1.58 3.86 9.75
N VAL A 341 -2.61 4.56 10.26
CA VAL A 341 -2.65 6.03 10.29
C VAL A 341 -1.48 6.60 11.11
N MET A 342 -1.10 5.92 12.20
CA MET A 342 0.00 6.36 13.07
C MET A 342 1.38 6.01 12.52
N VAL A 343 1.54 4.88 11.84
CA VAL A 343 2.81 4.38 11.30
C VAL A 343 3.04 4.88 9.88
N SER A 344 2.16 4.51 8.95
CA SER A 344 2.38 4.70 7.52
C SER A 344 2.43 6.18 7.14
N ILE A 345 1.37 6.93 7.46
CA ILE A 345 1.24 8.35 7.11
C ILE A 345 2.34 9.16 7.80
N THR A 346 2.47 9.00 9.12
CA THR A 346 3.45 9.76 9.91
C THR A 346 4.88 9.47 9.49
N CYS A 347 5.23 8.21 9.19
CA CYS A 347 6.59 7.86 8.80
C CYS A 347 6.96 8.50 7.45
N LEU A 348 6.06 8.48 6.46
CA LEU A 348 6.33 9.10 5.17
C LEU A 348 6.45 10.63 5.27
N GLU A 349 5.54 11.27 6.02
CA GLU A 349 5.60 12.71 6.30
C GLU A 349 6.91 13.09 7.00
N PHE A 350 7.26 12.35 8.05
CA PHE A 350 8.51 12.54 8.78
C PHE A 350 9.71 12.41 7.85
N SER A 351 9.76 11.35 7.02
CA SER A 351 10.85 11.15 6.08
C SER A 351 11.03 12.31 5.11
N TYR A 352 9.94 12.95 4.65
CA TYR A 352 10.05 14.14 3.81
C TYR A 352 10.65 15.33 4.55
N THR A 353 10.34 15.53 5.83
CA THR A 353 10.95 16.60 6.65
C THR A 353 12.44 16.38 6.94
N GLN A 354 12.93 15.15 6.79
CA GLN A 354 14.32 14.78 7.07
C GLN A 354 15.21 14.73 5.81
N SER A 355 14.65 15.11 4.66
CA SER A 355 15.31 14.96 3.37
C SER A 355 15.27 16.25 2.55
N PRO A 356 16.30 16.51 1.73
CA PRO A 356 16.26 17.62 0.78
C PRO A 356 15.06 17.56 -0.15
N ASN A 357 14.51 18.72 -0.53
CA ASN A 357 13.34 18.82 -1.38
C ASN A 357 13.51 18.15 -2.77
N SER A 358 14.74 18.07 -3.29
CA SER A 358 15.06 17.38 -4.54
C SER A 358 14.90 15.85 -4.46
N MET A 359 14.88 15.28 -3.25
CA MET A 359 14.94 13.84 -3.02
C MET A 359 13.60 13.17 -2.68
N LYS A 360 12.49 13.91 -2.69
CA LYS A 360 11.18 13.37 -2.26
C LYS A 360 10.78 12.08 -3.00
N SER A 361 11.01 11.99 -4.32
CA SER A 361 10.75 10.77 -5.10
C SER A 361 11.60 9.57 -4.64
N ILE A 362 12.86 9.82 -4.28
CA ILE A 362 13.81 8.77 -3.88
C ILE A 362 13.50 8.29 -2.47
N VAL A 363 13.18 9.22 -1.57
CA VAL A 363 12.72 8.91 -0.22
C VAL A 363 11.42 8.10 -0.24
N MET A 364 10.49 8.44 -1.14
CA MET A 364 9.29 7.63 -1.38
C MET A 364 9.66 6.22 -1.85
N SER A 365 10.56 6.07 -2.81
CA SER A 365 11.01 4.75 -3.28
C SER A 365 11.66 3.92 -2.16
N PHE A 366 12.49 4.53 -1.30
CA PHE A 366 13.06 3.85 -0.13
C PHE A 366 12.02 3.49 0.92
N TYR A 367 11.00 4.32 1.09
CA TYR A 367 9.86 3.98 1.94
C TYR A 367 9.09 2.79 1.37
N LEU A 368 8.80 2.74 0.07
CA LEU A 368 8.13 1.61 -0.57
C LEU A 368 8.96 0.32 -0.49
N LEU A 369 10.30 0.42 -0.50
CA LEU A 369 11.17 -0.73 -0.21
C LEU A 369 10.92 -1.33 1.18
N SER A 370 10.51 -0.53 2.18
CA SER A 370 10.13 -1.10 3.49
C SER A 370 8.91 -2.03 3.38
N VAL A 371 7.93 -1.70 2.53
CA VAL A 371 6.78 -2.57 2.23
C VAL A 371 7.26 -3.85 1.56
N ALA A 372 8.16 -3.73 0.58
CA ALA A 372 8.74 -4.88 -0.10
C ALA A 372 9.48 -5.80 0.88
N PHE A 373 10.33 -5.25 1.75
CA PHE A 373 11.03 -6.00 2.78
C PHE A 373 10.08 -6.65 3.78
N GLY A 374 9.00 -5.98 4.17
CA GLY A 374 7.98 -6.57 5.04
C GLY A 374 7.33 -7.80 4.44
N ASN A 375 6.96 -7.73 3.17
CA ASN A 375 6.40 -8.88 2.46
C ASN A 375 7.45 -9.98 2.18
N ALA A 376 8.73 -9.61 2.00
CA ALA A 376 9.81 -10.57 1.93
C ALA A 376 9.97 -11.36 3.24
N ILE A 377 9.83 -10.71 4.41
CA ILE A 377 9.81 -11.37 5.72
C ILE A 377 8.66 -12.37 5.78
N THR A 378 7.44 -11.95 5.42
CA THR A 378 6.27 -12.83 5.48
C THR A 378 6.40 -14.02 4.52
N ALA A 379 6.86 -13.79 3.29
CA ALA A 379 7.13 -14.87 2.32
C ALA A 379 8.19 -15.84 2.86
N PHE A 380 9.31 -15.32 3.40
CA PHE A 380 10.36 -16.16 3.98
C PHE A 380 9.84 -17.03 5.13
N VAL A 381 9.03 -16.48 6.03
CA VAL A 381 8.42 -17.25 7.12
C VAL A 381 7.55 -18.38 6.56
N ASN A 382 6.66 -18.10 5.60
CA ASN A 382 5.82 -19.13 4.99
C ASN A 382 6.63 -20.22 4.26
N ALA A 383 7.75 -19.86 3.62
CA ALA A 383 8.65 -20.82 3.00
C ALA A 383 9.36 -21.74 4.01
N VAL A 384 9.68 -21.24 5.21
CA VAL A 384 10.40 -22.00 6.24
C VAL A 384 9.46 -22.90 7.05
N ILE A 385 8.22 -22.50 7.26
CA ILE A 385 7.23 -23.27 8.03
C ILE A 385 6.57 -24.37 7.22
N SER A 386 6.53 -24.26 5.89
CA SER A 386 5.98 -25.30 5.01
C SER A 386 6.88 -26.55 5.04
N ASN A 387 6.31 -27.71 5.39
CA ASN A 387 7.02 -28.99 5.38
C ASN A 387 6.81 -29.74 4.05
N PRO A 388 7.74 -30.64 3.65
CA PRO A 388 7.60 -31.42 2.42
C PRO A 388 6.38 -32.35 2.38
N ASP A 389 5.81 -32.67 3.54
CA ASP A 389 4.59 -33.48 3.68
C ASP A 389 3.30 -32.65 3.62
N GLY A 390 3.41 -31.33 3.44
CA GLY A 390 2.29 -30.39 3.35
C GLY A 390 1.79 -29.87 4.70
N THR A 391 2.41 -30.25 5.81
CA THR A 391 2.09 -29.72 7.16
C THR A 391 2.83 -28.41 7.44
N SER A 392 2.41 -27.66 8.47
CA SER A 392 3.08 -26.41 8.86
C SER A 392 3.74 -26.52 10.23
N LYS A 393 4.93 -25.94 10.39
CA LYS A 393 5.60 -25.81 11.70
C LYS A 393 4.90 -24.80 12.63
N LEU A 394 4.12 -23.89 12.05
CA LEU A 394 3.34 -22.88 12.77
C LEU A 394 1.88 -22.97 12.30
N GLU A 395 1.12 -23.88 12.91
CA GLU A 395 -0.29 -24.07 12.62
C GLU A 395 -1.20 -23.22 13.51
N GLY A 396 -2.34 -22.81 12.93
CA GLY A 396 -3.40 -22.07 13.62
C GLY A 396 -2.88 -20.86 14.40
N ALA A 397 -3.25 -20.78 15.68
CA ALA A 397 -2.97 -19.62 16.53
C ALA A 397 -1.48 -19.33 16.71
N LEU A 398 -0.60 -20.33 16.60
CA LEU A 398 0.85 -20.15 16.75
C LEU A 398 1.43 -19.24 15.67
N TYR A 399 0.86 -19.27 14.47
CA TYR A 399 1.23 -18.37 13.38
C TYR A 399 1.03 -16.90 13.76
N TYR A 400 -0.15 -16.57 14.27
CA TYR A 400 -0.48 -15.21 14.71
C TYR A 400 0.32 -14.78 15.93
N TRP A 401 0.55 -15.68 16.89
CA TRP A 401 1.39 -15.39 18.06
C TRP A 401 2.85 -15.14 17.68
N PHE A 402 3.39 -15.85 16.69
CA PHE A 402 4.73 -15.59 16.17
C PHE A 402 4.86 -14.16 15.64
N PHE A 403 3.94 -13.72 14.77
CA PHE A 403 3.95 -12.35 14.23
C PHE A 403 3.67 -11.31 15.32
N THR A 404 2.82 -11.62 16.30
CA THR A 404 2.59 -10.76 17.47
C THR A 404 3.89 -10.53 18.26
N GLY A 405 4.65 -11.60 18.53
CA GLY A 405 5.93 -11.53 19.22
C GLY A 405 6.99 -10.79 18.42
N LEU A 406 7.07 -11.03 17.11
CA LEU A 406 7.96 -10.31 16.19
C LEU A 406 7.68 -8.81 16.20
N MET A 407 6.41 -8.43 16.15
CA MET A 407 5.98 -7.03 16.19
C MET A 407 6.25 -6.38 17.53
N LEU A 408 6.05 -7.10 18.65
CA LEU A 408 6.34 -6.59 19.99
C LEU A 408 7.85 -6.31 20.14
N LEU A 409 8.69 -7.25 19.71
CA LEU A 409 10.14 -7.05 19.71
C LEU A 409 10.53 -5.85 18.84
N ALA A 410 9.97 -5.73 17.64
CA ALA A 410 10.22 -4.60 16.75
C ALA A 410 9.75 -3.28 17.36
N ALA A 411 8.60 -3.23 18.04
CA ALA A 411 8.06 -2.02 18.68
C ALA A 411 8.96 -1.54 19.84
N VAL A 412 9.44 -2.48 20.67
CA VAL A 412 10.38 -2.18 21.77
C VAL A 412 11.71 -1.66 21.22
N MET A 413 12.29 -2.38 20.25
CA MET A 413 13.56 -1.99 19.62
C MET A 413 13.45 -0.66 18.87
N PHE A 414 12.35 -0.44 18.13
CA PHE A 414 12.08 0.83 17.46
C PHE A 414 12.00 1.97 18.47
N SER A 415 11.36 1.77 19.63
CA SER A 415 11.25 2.81 20.66
C SER A 415 12.62 3.23 21.20
N ILE A 416 13.54 2.27 21.36
CA ILE A 416 14.94 2.54 21.72
C ILE A 416 15.64 3.32 20.61
N VAL A 417 15.57 2.85 19.36
CA VAL A 417 16.23 3.50 18.22
C VAL A 417 15.67 4.91 17.98
N ALA A 418 14.36 5.09 18.09
CA ALA A 418 13.68 6.38 17.98
C ALA A 418 14.14 7.37 19.06
N SER A 419 14.43 6.90 20.27
CA SER A 419 14.97 7.76 21.35
C SER A 419 16.40 8.22 21.09
N LEU A 420 17.18 7.45 20.32
CA LEU A 420 18.55 7.75 19.93
C LEU A 420 18.63 8.54 18.61
N TYR A 421 17.52 8.63 17.87
CA TYR A 421 17.47 9.28 16.57
C TYR A 421 17.70 10.80 16.69
N ARG A 422 18.72 11.31 15.99
CA ARG A 422 19.00 12.74 15.87
C ARG A 422 18.84 13.16 14.42
N GLY A 423 17.69 13.78 14.14
CA GLY A 423 17.33 14.27 12.81
C GLY A 423 17.98 15.61 12.47
N LYS A 424 17.99 15.93 11.17
CA LYS A 424 18.14 17.30 10.67
C LYS A 424 16.84 17.65 9.97
N GLU A 425 16.16 18.68 10.44
CA GLU A 425 14.90 19.12 9.84
C GLU A 425 15.18 20.05 8.66
N HIS A 426 14.60 19.72 7.52
CA HIS A 426 14.53 20.58 6.34
C HIS A 426 13.12 21.17 6.30
N ILE A 427 12.93 22.30 6.97
CA ILE A 427 11.67 23.04 6.92
C ILE A 427 11.57 23.70 5.55
N GLN A 428 10.47 23.42 4.84
CA GLN A 428 10.21 24.06 3.56
C GLN A 428 9.89 25.53 3.82
N GLU A 429 10.65 26.45 3.22
CA GLU A 429 10.17 27.83 3.06
C GLU A 429 8.86 27.73 2.26
N SER A 430 7.74 27.99 2.93
CA SER A 430 6.50 28.31 2.23
C SER A 430 6.84 29.42 1.27
N VAL A 431 6.42 29.30 0.00
CA VAL A 431 6.53 30.36 -1.01
C VAL A 431 6.15 31.65 -0.30
N SER A 432 7.12 32.53 -0.05
CA SER A 432 6.86 33.82 0.58
C SER A 432 5.84 34.50 -0.30
N ASP A 433 4.70 34.83 0.30
CA ASP A 433 3.75 35.72 -0.33
C ASP A 433 4.48 37.07 -0.45
N PRO A 434 4.77 37.58 -1.66
CA PRO A 434 5.47 38.86 -1.80
C PRO A 434 4.68 40.00 -1.13
N GLU A 435 3.36 39.82 -0.91
CA GLU A 435 2.52 40.76 -0.18
C GLU A 435 2.80 40.76 1.34
N ALA A 436 3.22 39.63 1.92
CA ALA A 436 3.58 39.55 3.35
C ALA A 436 4.96 40.15 3.66
N GLU A 437 5.91 40.13 2.71
CA GLU A 437 7.20 40.83 2.84
C GLU A 437 7.07 42.35 2.61
N ALA A 438 6.08 42.79 1.80
CA ALA A 438 5.76 44.20 1.62
C ALA A 438 5.06 44.81 2.85
N GLU A 439 4.20 44.05 3.55
CA GLU A 439 3.60 44.50 4.81
C GLU A 439 4.61 44.50 5.98
N GLY A 440 5.54 43.54 6.03
CA GLY A 440 6.58 43.49 7.07
C GLY A 440 7.65 44.60 6.98
N THR A 441 7.80 45.23 5.81
CA THR A 441 8.73 46.37 5.61
C THR A 441 8.05 47.73 5.82
N ALA A 442 6.72 47.81 5.80
CA ALA A 442 5.97 49.04 6.06
C ALA A 442 5.80 49.38 7.54
N PHE A 443 6.10 48.45 8.46
CA PHE A 443 6.00 48.65 9.91
C PHE A 443 7.33 48.95 10.62
N ASN A 444 8.44 49.09 9.87
CA ASN A 444 9.76 49.44 10.41
C ASN A 444 10.36 50.71 9.77
N GLY A 445 9.50 51.65 9.34
CA GLY A 445 9.88 52.97 8.86
C GLY A 445 9.34 54.08 9.75
#